data_AF-A0A8H4GPP9-F1
#
_entry.id   AF-A0A8H4GPP9-F1
#
_cell.length_a   1.000
_cell.length_b   1.000
_cell.length_c   1.000
_cell.angle_alpha   90.00
_cell.angle_beta   90.00
_cell.angle_gamma   90.00
#
_symmetry.space_group_name_H-M   'P 1'
#
loop_
_entity.id
_entity.type
_entity.pdbx_description
1 polymer ?
#
loop_
_entity_poly.entity_id
_entity_poly.type
_entity_poly.pdbx_seq_one_letter_code
_entity_poly.pdbx_strand_id
1 'polypeptide(L)'
;MTFVLREAHSEDASAMAQVMVAAYQDHPIWKRMMHCVPVPEQIGFVEETLQQRFESSGTFSYTVIEDAYSGVVAWAGLTYPSQECILDKSAEQQAKIALPNGVDEMAAKDFFEALSPPLEKYGYNPKEHGGA
;
A
#
# COMPACT_ATOMS: atom_id res chain seq x y z
N MET A 1 25.21 -8.15 10.04
CA MET A 1 24.17 -7.29 9.43
C MET A 1 23.00 -7.33 10.40
N THR A 2 22.70 -6.19 11.02
CA THR A 2 21.66 -6.09 12.07
C THR A 2 20.49 -5.33 11.48
N PHE A 3 19.28 -5.86 11.69
CA PHE A 3 18.04 -5.23 11.26
C PHE A 3 17.20 -4.88 12.47
N VAL A 4 16.56 -3.71 12.42
CA VAL A 4 15.65 -3.23 13.45
C VAL A 4 14.26 -3.08 12.84
N LEU A 5 13.27 -3.68 13.50
CA LEU A 5 11.86 -3.46 13.18
C LEU A 5 11.34 -2.30 14.02
N ARG A 6 10.66 -1.34 13.38
CA ARG A 6 9.90 -0.32 14.11
C ARG A 6 8.60 0.02 13.40
N GLU A 7 7.73 0.71 14.13
CA GLU A 7 6.57 1.37 13.52
C GLU A 7 7.04 2.43 12.51
N ALA A 8 6.37 2.48 11.36
CA ALA A 8 6.64 3.44 10.34
C ALA A 8 5.91 4.75 10.65
N HIS A 9 6.53 5.87 10.30
CA HIS A 9 5.95 7.19 10.43
C HIS A 9 5.85 7.87 9.07
N SER A 10 5.10 8.97 8.97
CA SER A 10 4.94 9.71 7.71
C SER A 10 6.27 10.15 7.10
N GLU A 11 7.28 10.42 7.93
CA GLU A 11 8.64 10.74 7.51
C GLU A 11 9.33 9.60 6.72
N ASP A 12 8.88 8.35 6.89
CA ASP A 12 9.42 7.19 6.17
C ASP A 12 8.82 7.02 4.78
N ALA A 13 7.75 7.75 4.43
CA ALA A 13 6.96 7.53 3.23
C ALA A 13 7.81 7.54 1.95
N SER A 14 8.77 8.47 1.83
CA SER A 14 9.65 8.55 0.66
C SER A 14 10.57 7.34 0.53
N ALA A 15 11.17 6.89 1.64
CA ALA A 15 12.03 5.71 1.66
C ALA A 15 11.23 4.43 1.38
N MET A 16 10.04 4.31 1.96
CA MET A 16 9.11 3.21 1.71
C MET A 16 8.67 3.15 0.25
N ALA A 17 8.40 4.29 -0.38
CA ALA A 17 8.02 4.37 -1.79
C ALA A 17 9.14 3.87 -2.71
N GLN A 18 10.39 4.29 -2.45
CA GLN A 18 11.56 3.81 -3.20
C GLN A 18 11.72 2.30 -3.09
N VAL A 19 11.60 1.75 -1.87
CA VAL A 19 11.65 0.31 -1.62
C VAL A 19 10.54 -0.43 -2.36
N MET A 20 9.31 0.09 -2.35
CA MET A 20 8.17 -0.53 -3.04
C MET A 20 8.37 -0.54 -4.56
N VAL A 21 8.71 0.59 -5.15
CA VAL A 21 8.94 0.69 -6.60
C VAL A 21 10.07 -0.24 -7.03
N ALA A 22 11.18 -0.29 -6.27
CA ALA A 22 12.28 -1.20 -6.53
C ALA A 22 11.87 -2.69 -6.41
N ALA A 23 11.02 -3.04 -5.44
CA ALA A 23 10.54 -4.40 -5.25
C ALA A 23 9.60 -4.87 -6.38
N TYR A 24 8.77 -3.96 -6.91
CA TYR A 24 7.79 -4.27 -7.95
C TYR A 24 8.27 -3.97 -9.36
N GLN A 25 9.44 -3.33 -9.56
CA GLN A 25 9.91 -2.93 -10.89
C GLN A 25 9.95 -4.09 -11.88
N ASP A 26 10.17 -5.32 -11.42
CA ASP A 26 10.21 -6.53 -12.23
C ASP A 26 8.90 -7.33 -12.28
N HIS A 27 7.89 -6.95 -11.50
CA HIS A 27 6.60 -7.60 -11.48
C HIS A 27 5.86 -7.36 -12.82
N PRO A 28 5.41 -8.41 -13.54
CA PRO A 28 4.83 -8.26 -14.89
C PRO A 28 3.66 -7.28 -14.96
N ILE A 29 2.79 -7.30 -13.95
CA ILE A 29 1.63 -6.41 -13.89
C ILE A 29 2.06 -4.97 -13.57
N TRP A 30 3.08 -4.77 -12.72
CA TRP A 30 3.60 -3.43 -12.42
C TRP A 30 4.26 -2.82 -13.65
N LYS A 31 5.12 -3.58 -14.33
CA LYS A 31 5.74 -3.18 -15.60
C LYS A 31 4.71 -2.74 -16.63
N ARG A 32 3.60 -3.49 -16.76
CA ARG A 32 2.51 -3.14 -17.66
C ARG A 32 1.79 -1.87 -17.22
N MET A 33 1.40 -1.79 -15.95
CA MET A 33 0.68 -0.66 -15.37
C MET A 33 1.47 0.64 -15.52
N MET A 34 2.77 0.63 -15.23
CA MET A 34 3.63 1.80 -15.15
C MET A 34 4.54 1.99 -16.38
N HIS A 35 4.31 1.28 -17.49
CA HIS A 35 5.22 1.25 -18.64
C HIS A 35 5.53 2.63 -19.25
N CYS A 36 4.58 3.56 -19.18
CA CYS A 36 4.72 4.94 -19.68
C CYS A 36 5.05 5.96 -18.58
N VAL A 37 5.15 5.54 -17.31
CA VAL A 37 5.37 6.43 -16.17
C VAL A 37 6.85 6.42 -15.81
N PRO A 38 7.56 7.56 -15.84
CA PRO A 38 8.95 7.63 -15.38
C PRO A 38 9.10 7.17 -13.92
N VAL A 39 10.19 6.45 -13.59
CA VAL A 39 10.44 5.94 -12.23
C VAL A 39 10.31 7.01 -11.13
N PRO A 40 10.82 8.26 -11.29
CA PRO A 40 10.60 9.30 -10.29
C PRO A 40 9.12 9.64 -10.05
N GLU A 41 8.28 9.60 -11.09
CA GLU A 41 6.83 9.83 -10.99
C GLU A 41 6.12 8.64 -10.34
N GLN A 42 6.59 7.41 -10.59
CA GLN A 42 6.11 6.23 -9.87
C GLN A 42 6.38 6.33 -8.36
N ILE A 43 7.59 6.77 -7.98
CA ILE A 43 7.96 6.96 -6.58
C ILE A 43 7.08 8.04 -5.94
N GLY A 44 6.90 9.19 -6.60
CA GLY A 44 6.05 10.27 -6.09
C GLY A 44 4.60 9.83 -5.86
N PHE A 45 4.03 9.06 -6.79
CA PHE A 45 2.69 8.50 -6.66
C PHE A 45 2.56 7.55 -5.46
N VAL A 46 3.53 6.64 -5.29
CA VAL A 46 3.52 5.71 -4.14
C VAL A 46 3.72 6.47 -2.83
N GLU A 47 4.58 7.49 -2.80
CA GLU A 47 4.81 8.32 -1.62
C GLU A 47 3.53 9.06 -1.20
N GLU A 48 2.82 9.70 -2.13
CA GLU A 48 1.54 10.37 -1.85
C GLU A 48 0.51 9.39 -1.29
N THR A 49 0.47 8.17 -1.85
CA THR A 49 -0.41 7.09 -1.36
C THR A 49 -0.08 6.68 0.07
N LEU A 50 1.21 6.60 0.40
CA LEU A 50 1.66 6.25 1.75
C LEU A 50 1.40 7.39 2.75
N GLN A 51 1.57 8.65 2.35
CA GLN A 51 1.26 9.79 3.21
C GLN A 51 -0.21 9.80 3.63
N GLN A 52 -1.13 9.62 2.68
CA GLN A 52 -2.57 9.53 2.97
C GLN A 52 -2.93 8.31 3.82
N ARG A 53 -2.19 7.20 3.65
CA ARG A 53 -2.35 6.03 4.52
C ARG A 53 -2.05 6.36 5.97
N PHE A 54 -1.01 7.14 6.27
CA PHE A 54 -0.69 7.55 7.64
C PHE A 54 -1.73 8.50 8.26
N GLU A 55 -2.48 9.22 7.44
CA GLU A 55 -3.61 10.06 7.88
C GLU A 55 -4.89 9.24 8.15
N SER A 56 -4.96 8.01 7.64
CA SER A 56 -6.13 7.14 7.72
C SER A 56 -6.12 6.31 9.01
N SER A 57 -7.23 6.33 9.75
CA SER A 57 -7.41 5.49 10.93
C SER A 57 -7.48 4.00 10.54
N GLY A 58 -6.99 3.11 11.41
CA GLY A 58 -7.08 1.66 11.21
C GLY A 58 -6.03 1.05 10.27
N THR A 59 -5.06 1.84 9.80
CA THR A 59 -3.88 1.34 9.10
C THR A 59 -2.64 1.42 10.00
N PHE A 60 -1.81 0.39 9.96
CA PHE A 60 -0.53 0.34 10.67
C PHE A 60 0.55 -0.05 9.69
N SER A 61 1.66 0.67 9.69
CA SER A 61 2.79 0.36 8.83
C SER A 61 4.03 0.11 9.69
N TYR A 62 4.84 -0.86 9.30
CA TYR A 62 6.10 -1.20 9.96
C TYR A 62 7.24 -1.13 8.95
N THR A 63 8.37 -0.57 9.35
CA THR A 63 9.60 -0.52 8.56
C THR A 63 10.66 -1.43 9.15
N VAL A 64 11.47 -2.02 8.26
CA VAL A 64 12.71 -2.72 8.59
C VAL A 64 13.85 -1.79 8.22
N ILE A 65 14.68 -1.47 9.20
CA ILE A 65 15.85 -0.61 9.05
C ILE A 65 17.11 -1.45 9.11
N GLU A 66 18.00 -1.26 8.15
CA GLU A 66 19.36 -1.78 8.25
C GLU A 66 20.22 -0.84 9.09
N ASP A 67 20.68 -1.34 10.24
CA ASP A 67 21.40 -0.57 11.26
C ASP A 67 22.67 0.10 10.70
N ALA A 68 23.36 -0.58 9.78
CA ALA A 68 24.62 -0.12 9.20
C ALA A 68 24.49 1.18 8.38
N TYR A 69 23.32 1.42 7.78
CA TYR A 69 23.07 2.57 6.91
C TYR A 69 21.93 3.46 7.42
N SER A 70 21.28 3.06 8.53
CA SER A 70 20.08 3.71 9.06
C SER A 70 19.01 3.94 7.99
N GLY A 71 18.92 3.03 7.01
CA GLY A 71 18.02 3.13 5.86
C GLY A 71 16.88 2.12 5.95
N VAL A 72 15.69 2.52 5.51
CA VAL A 72 14.56 1.59 5.33
C VAL A 72 14.89 0.65 4.16
N VAL A 73 14.88 -0.66 4.43
CA VAL A 73 15.19 -1.70 3.43
C VAL A 73 13.99 -2.57 3.08
N ALA A 74 12.97 -2.58 3.93
CA ALA A 74 11.69 -3.23 3.69
C ALA A 74 10.60 -2.55 4.52
N TRP A 75 9.35 -2.74 4.15
CA TRP A 75 8.21 -2.33 4.96
C TRP A 75 7.01 -3.25 4.73
N ALA A 76 6.10 -3.26 5.70
CA ALA A 76 4.83 -3.98 5.60
C ALA A 76 3.71 -3.09 6.13
N GLY A 77 2.63 -2.99 5.36
CA GLY A 77 1.42 -2.29 5.75
C GLY A 77 0.33 -3.28 6.14
N LEU A 78 -0.23 -3.13 7.32
CA LEU A 78 -1.43 -3.81 7.80
C LEU A 78 -2.60 -2.84 7.77
N THR A 79 -3.78 -3.36 7.45
CA THR A 79 -5.04 -2.63 7.54
C THR A 79 -5.99 -3.52 8.31
N TYR A 80 -6.51 -3.03 9.43
CA TYR A 80 -7.61 -3.71 10.08
C TYR A 80 -8.89 -3.45 9.29
N PRO A 81 -9.75 -4.45 9.07
CA PRO A 81 -11.13 -4.16 8.72
C PRO A 81 -11.72 -3.40 9.92
N SER A 82 -11.93 -2.10 9.80
CA SER A 82 -12.60 -1.34 10.86
C SER A 82 -14.00 -1.93 11.07
N GLN A 83 -14.54 -1.91 12.30
CA GLN A 83 -15.95 -2.26 12.51
C GLN A 83 -16.88 -1.36 11.69
N GLU A 84 -16.45 -0.14 11.38
CA GLU A 84 -17.12 0.79 10.47
C GLU A 84 -17.05 0.33 8.99
N CYS A 85 -16.05 -0.44 8.58
CA CYS A 85 -15.99 -1.07 7.25
C CYS A 85 -17.10 -2.12 7.03
N ILE A 86 -17.73 -2.60 8.11
CA ILE A 86 -18.85 -3.56 8.07
C ILE A 86 -20.18 -2.81 7.94
N LEU A 87 -20.30 -1.60 8.48
CA LEU A 87 -21.57 -0.86 8.61
C LEU A 87 -21.67 0.37 7.70
N ASP A 88 -20.55 0.91 7.23
CA ASP A 88 -20.51 2.18 6.54
C ASP A 88 -19.90 2.04 5.14
N LYS A 89 -20.76 1.72 4.16
CA LYS A 89 -20.43 1.83 2.73
C LYS A 89 -20.07 3.27 2.31
N SER A 90 -20.15 4.25 3.22
CA SER A 90 -19.81 5.65 2.97
C SER A 90 -18.41 6.07 3.45
N ALA A 91 -17.74 5.24 4.27
CA ALA A 91 -16.41 5.51 4.80
C ALA A 91 -15.26 4.99 3.91
N GLU A 92 -15.55 4.58 2.67
CA GLU A 92 -14.53 4.58 1.62
C GLU A 92 -14.23 6.04 1.24
N GLN A 93 -13.55 6.76 2.13
CA GLN A 93 -12.63 7.80 1.66
C GLN A 93 -11.50 7.07 0.92
N GLN A 94 -11.81 6.55 -0.27
CA GLN A 94 -10.81 6.37 -1.31
C GLN A 94 -10.25 7.77 -1.52
N ALA A 95 -9.11 8.03 -0.89
CA ALA A 95 -8.37 9.22 -1.16
C ALA A 95 -8.14 9.25 -2.67
N LYS A 96 -8.71 10.27 -3.33
CA LYS A 96 -8.71 10.39 -4.79
C LYS A 96 -7.32 10.81 -5.24
N ILE A 97 -6.37 9.91 -5.14
CA ILE A 97 -5.05 10.09 -5.75
C ILE A 97 -5.27 9.99 -7.24
N ALA A 98 -4.93 11.06 -7.95
CA ALA A 98 -4.93 11.02 -9.40
C ALA A 98 -3.88 9.99 -9.85
N LEU A 99 -4.29 9.05 -10.70
CA LEU A 99 -3.33 8.16 -11.34
C LEU A 99 -2.34 9.01 -12.16
N PRO A 100 -1.04 8.71 -12.12
CA PRO A 100 -0.07 9.36 -12.98
C PRO A 100 -0.46 9.27 -14.45
N ASN A 101 -0.06 10.29 -15.22
CA ASN A 101 -0.28 10.28 -16.66
C ASN A 101 0.44 9.07 -17.29
N GLY A 102 -0.29 8.27 -18.07
CA GLY A 102 0.26 7.10 -18.75
C GLY A 102 0.12 5.77 -17.98
N VAL A 103 -0.58 5.75 -16.84
CA VAL A 103 -0.97 4.49 -16.20
C VAL A 103 -2.00 3.75 -17.05
N ASP A 104 -1.80 2.43 -17.25
CA ASP A 104 -2.84 1.53 -17.79
C ASP A 104 -3.86 1.24 -16.68
N GLU A 105 -5.01 1.93 -16.72
CA GLU A 105 -6.08 1.82 -15.71
C GLU A 105 -6.62 0.39 -15.55
N MET A 106 -6.68 -0.38 -16.65
CA MET A 106 -7.15 -1.75 -16.62
C MET A 106 -6.14 -2.66 -15.91
N ALA A 107 -4.84 -2.47 -16.20
CA ALA A 107 -3.79 -3.19 -15.49
C ALA A 107 -3.70 -2.77 -14.01
N ALA A 108 -3.98 -1.50 -13.69
CA ALA A 108 -4.05 -1.02 -12.32
C ALA A 108 -5.15 -1.72 -11.53
N LYS A 109 -6.35 -1.84 -12.11
CA LYS A 109 -7.46 -2.59 -11.51
C LYS A 109 -7.06 -4.05 -11.23
N ASP A 110 -6.52 -4.75 -12.23
CA ASP A 110 -6.08 -6.14 -12.07
C ASP A 110 -5.01 -6.29 -10.97
N PHE A 111 -4.09 -5.32 -10.87
CA PHE A 111 -3.04 -5.30 -9.86
C PHE A 111 -3.60 -5.17 -8.44
N PHE A 112 -4.48 -4.20 -8.20
CA PHE A 112 -5.06 -3.96 -6.89
C PHE A 112 -6.07 -5.05 -6.48
N GLU A 113 -6.80 -5.64 -7.42
CA GLU A 113 -7.64 -6.81 -7.16
C GLU A 113 -6.80 -8.02 -6.76
N ALA A 114 -5.67 -8.28 -7.45
CA ALA A 114 -4.77 -9.37 -7.10
C ALA A 114 -4.11 -9.18 -5.71
N LEU A 115 -3.88 -7.93 -5.30
CA LEU A 115 -3.34 -7.57 -3.99
C LEU A 115 -4.39 -7.54 -2.87
N SER A 116 -5.67 -7.60 -3.22
CA SER A 116 -6.79 -7.70 -2.27
C SER A 116 -7.28 -9.15 -2.21
N PRO A 117 -6.53 -10.08 -1.57
CA PRO A 117 -7.04 -11.44 -1.41
C PRO A 117 -8.38 -11.39 -0.67
N PRO A 118 -9.33 -12.29 -1.01
CA PRO A 118 -10.60 -12.35 -0.30
C PRO A 118 -10.30 -12.49 1.20
N LEU A 119 -10.86 -11.60 2.03
CA LEU A 119 -10.68 -11.62 3.49
C LEU A 119 -10.98 -13.02 4.09
N GLU A 120 -11.83 -13.79 3.41
CA GLU A 120 -12.16 -15.20 3.70
C GLU A 120 -10.92 -16.10 3.76
N LYS A 121 -9.89 -15.83 2.92
CA LYS A 121 -8.63 -16.57 2.90
C LYS A 121 -7.81 -16.42 4.19
N TYR A 122 -8.02 -15.34 4.92
CA TYR A 122 -7.39 -15.08 6.23
C TYR A 122 -8.34 -15.34 7.40
N GLY A 123 -9.43 -16.09 7.17
CA GLY A 123 -10.37 -16.50 8.21
C GLY A 123 -11.40 -15.43 8.60
N TYR A 124 -11.52 -14.34 7.84
CA TYR A 124 -12.55 -13.34 8.05
C TYR A 124 -13.68 -13.52 7.04
N ASN A 125 -14.82 -14.05 7.49
CA ASN A 125 -16.04 -14.16 6.69
C ASN A 125 -16.98 -12.98 7.04
N PRO A 126 -17.17 -12.00 6.14
CA PRO A 126 -18.06 -10.86 6.40
C PRO A 126 -19.51 -11.29 6.69
N LYS A 127 -19.95 -12.45 6.20
CA LYS A 127 -21.31 -12.99 6.41
C LYS A 127 -21.51 -13.62 7.79
N GLU A 128 -20.43 -14.01 8.47
CA GLU A 128 -20.48 -14.58 9.83
C GLU A 128 -20.33 -13.51 10.93
N HIS A 129 -19.84 -12.33 10.56
CA HIS A 129 -19.54 -11.25 11.51
C HIS A 129 -20.30 -9.93 11.24
N GLY A 130 -21.02 -9.80 10.13
CA GLY A 130 -21.96 -8.72 9.86
C GLY A 130 -23.39 -9.14 10.21
N GLY A 131 -23.78 -8.97 11.47
CA GLY A 131 -25.18 -9.11 11.89
C GLY A 131 -26.01 -7.90 11.48
N ALA A 132 -26.95 -8.14 10.55
CA ALA A 132 -28.15 -7.36 10.21
C ALA A 132 -28.00 -5.85 9.92
#